data_AF-A0A227J4Q8-F1
#
_entry.id   AF-A0A227J4Q8-F1
#
_cell.length_a   1.000
_cell.length_b   1.000
_cell.length_c   1.000
_cell.angle_alpha   90.00
_cell.angle_beta   90.00
_cell.angle_gamma   90.00
#
_symmetry.space_group_name_H-M   'P 1'
#
loop_
_entity.id
_entity.type
_entity.pdbx_description
1 polymer ?
#
loop_
_entity_poly.entity_id
_entity_poly.type
_entity_poly.pdbx_seq_one_letter_code
_entity_poly.pdbx_strand_id
1 'polypeptide(L)'
;VHVDVTYHVGSAREEIGKSGFAHFFEHMMFQGSENVGDQEHFKIITEAGGTLNGTTNRDRTNYFETVPANQLEKMLWLESDRMGFLLDAVSQRKFEIQRSTVKNERAQRYDNRPY
;
A
#
# COMPACT_ATOMS: atom_id res chain seq x y z
N VAL A 1 2.57 -2.42 20.19
CA VAL A 1 2.12 -3.63 19.47
C VAL A 1 2.54 -3.48 18.01
N HIS A 2 2.88 -4.58 17.36
CA HIS A 2 3.28 -4.61 15.96
C HIS A 2 2.32 -5.52 15.21
N VAL A 3 1.77 -5.03 14.11
CA VAL A 3 0.83 -5.76 13.24
C VAL A 3 1.52 -5.92 11.89
N ASP A 4 1.45 -7.13 11.33
CA ASP A 4 2.07 -7.50 10.07
C ASP A 4 1.06 -8.29 9.23
N VAL A 5 0.78 -7.78 8.03
CA VAL A 5 -0.10 -8.41 7.05
C VAL A 5 0.70 -8.72 5.79
N THR A 6 0.97 -10.01 5.59
CA THR A 6 1.75 -10.51 4.46
C THR A 6 0.86 -11.23 3.46
N TYR A 7 0.86 -10.74 2.22
CA TYR A 7 0.24 -11.41 1.08
C TYR A 7 1.30 -12.20 0.32
N HIS A 8 0.99 -13.46 -0.03
CA HIS A 8 1.86 -14.31 -0.84
C HIS A 8 1.74 -13.98 -2.34
N VAL A 9 1.95 -12.71 -2.67
CA VAL A 9 1.94 -12.15 -4.01
C VAL A 9 3.10 -11.17 -4.09
N GLY A 10 3.92 -11.26 -5.14
CA GLY A 10 5.03 -10.35 -5.39
C GLY A 10 5.30 -10.26 -6.89
N SER A 11 6.41 -9.64 -7.29
CA SER A 11 6.69 -9.40 -8.72
C SER A 11 6.84 -10.67 -9.57
N ALA A 12 7.06 -11.85 -8.98
CA ALA A 12 7.07 -13.12 -9.72
C ALA A 12 5.69 -13.57 -10.23
N ARG A 13 4.60 -12.95 -9.74
CA ARG A 13 3.23 -13.24 -10.19
C ARG A 13 2.75 -12.30 -11.29
N GLU A 14 3.62 -11.43 -11.79
CA GLU A 14 3.29 -10.49 -12.87
C GLU A 14 3.25 -11.19 -14.23
N GLU A 15 2.27 -10.81 -15.05
CA GLU A 15 2.15 -11.29 -16.43
C GLU A 15 2.95 -10.39 -17.38
N ILE A 16 3.41 -10.96 -18.49
CA ILE A 16 4.05 -10.19 -19.56
C ILE A 16 3.06 -9.13 -20.07
N GLY A 17 3.48 -7.87 -20.10
CA GLY A 17 2.63 -6.72 -20.42
C GLY A 17 1.88 -6.11 -19.23
N LYS A 18 1.92 -6.74 -18.05
CA LYS A 18 1.37 -6.24 -16.78
C LYS A 18 2.44 -6.17 -15.69
N SER A 19 3.60 -5.59 -16.01
CA SER A 19 4.70 -5.44 -15.06
C SER A 19 4.50 -4.22 -14.13
N GLY A 20 4.99 -4.34 -12.90
CA GLY A 20 4.88 -3.33 -11.85
C GLY A 20 3.55 -3.32 -11.10
N PHE A 21 2.68 -4.31 -11.32
CA PHE A 21 1.37 -4.41 -10.69
C PHE A 21 1.47 -4.67 -9.18
N ALA A 22 2.40 -5.52 -8.73
CA ALA A 22 2.53 -5.82 -7.31
C ALA A 22 2.89 -4.55 -6.51
N HIS A 23 3.88 -3.80 -7.00
CA HIS A 23 4.27 -2.51 -6.41
C HIS A 23 3.19 -1.43 -6.60
N PHE A 24 2.48 -1.42 -7.73
CA PHE A 24 1.37 -0.49 -7.93
C PHE A 24 0.23 -0.71 -6.94
N PHE A 25 -0.13 -1.97 -6.66
CA PHE A 25 -1.14 -2.29 -5.66
C PHE A 25 -0.70 -1.96 -4.24
N GLU A 26 0.60 -2.03 -3.93
CA GLU A 26 1.15 -1.50 -2.69
C GLU A 26 0.81 -0.03 -2.48
N HIS A 27 0.96 0.81 -3.51
CA HIS A 27 0.56 2.23 -3.45
C HIS A 27 -0.96 2.41 -3.35
N MET A 28 -1.72 1.62 -4.12
CA MET A 28 -3.18 1.70 -4.11
C MET A 28 -3.78 1.35 -2.74
N MET A 29 -3.18 0.39 -2.01
CA MET A 29 -3.61 0.00 -0.66
C MET A 29 -3.47 1.13 0.39
N PHE A 30 -2.76 2.21 0.04
CA PHE A 30 -2.69 3.41 0.87
C PHE A 30 -3.61 4.56 0.41
N GLN A 31 -4.31 4.42 -0.72
CA GLN A 31 -5.24 5.44 -1.25
C GLN A 31 -6.65 5.34 -0.67
N GLY A 32 -6.80 4.64 0.44
CA GLY A 32 -8.08 4.42 1.12
C GLY A 32 -8.81 3.16 0.65
N SER A 33 -9.95 2.94 1.27
CA SER A 33 -10.87 1.82 1.11
C SER A 33 -12.30 2.34 1.31
N GLU A 34 -13.33 1.50 1.21
CA GLU A 34 -14.72 1.96 1.29
C GLU A 34 -15.00 2.82 2.53
N ASN A 35 -14.44 2.45 3.69
CA ASN A 35 -14.68 3.11 4.96
C ASN A 35 -13.55 4.06 5.41
N VAL A 36 -12.47 4.17 4.63
CA VAL A 36 -11.31 5.02 4.94
C VAL A 36 -10.99 5.88 3.73
N GLY A 37 -11.06 7.19 3.90
CA GLY A 37 -10.83 8.14 2.82
C GLY A 37 -9.39 8.16 2.28
N ASP A 38 -9.21 8.89 1.19
CA ASP A 38 -7.94 9.01 0.50
C ASP A 38 -6.85 9.53 1.44
N GLN A 39 -5.75 8.78 1.54
CA GLN A 39 -4.61 9.10 2.41
C GLN A 39 -4.95 9.14 3.91
N GLU A 40 -6.18 8.82 4.31
CA GLU A 40 -6.59 8.82 5.72
C GLU A 40 -5.97 7.66 6.49
N HIS A 41 -5.68 6.54 5.83
CA HIS A 41 -5.03 5.39 6.47
C HIS A 41 -3.70 5.80 7.13
N PHE A 42 -2.82 6.50 6.40
CA PHE A 42 -1.57 7.03 6.95
C PHE A 42 -1.80 8.02 8.10
N LYS A 43 -2.77 8.92 7.93
CA LYS A 43 -3.10 9.94 8.92
C LYS A 43 -3.59 9.32 10.21
N ILE A 44 -4.51 8.36 10.15
CA ILE A 44 -5.09 7.69 11.32
C ILE A 44 -4.00 6.97 12.12
N ILE A 45 -3.09 6.25 11.47
CA ILE A 45 -1.98 5.57 12.16
C ILE A 45 -1.02 6.58 12.79
N THR A 46 -0.67 7.64 12.07
CA THR A 46 0.24 8.68 12.58
C THR A 46 -0.37 9.43 13.77
N GLU A 47 -1.65 9.81 13.69
CA GLU A 47 -2.39 10.48 14.78
C GLU A 47 -2.57 9.56 16.00
N ALA A 48 -2.61 8.25 15.80
CA ALA A 48 -2.60 7.25 16.86
C ALA A 48 -1.20 7.06 17.51
N GLY A 49 -0.19 7.81 17.07
CA GLY A 49 1.19 7.72 17.56
C GLY A 49 1.97 6.54 16.98
N GLY A 50 1.55 6.04 15.82
CA GLY A 50 2.16 4.90 15.15
C GLY A 50 3.06 5.26 13.98
N THR A 51 3.77 4.25 13.50
CA THR A 51 4.49 4.27 12.23
C THR A 51 4.04 3.10 11.38
N LEU A 52 4.03 3.28 10.05
CA LEU A 52 3.67 2.23 9.11
C LEU A 52 4.59 2.23 7.88
N ASN A 53 4.70 1.09 7.21
CA ASN A 53 5.32 0.99 5.90
C ASN A 53 4.84 -0.26 5.13
N GLY A 54 5.20 -0.33 3.86
CA GLY A 54 5.03 -1.49 3.00
C GLY A 54 6.36 -1.92 2.40
N THR A 55 6.48 -3.20 2.08
CA THR A 55 7.55 -3.71 1.21
C THR A 55 7.01 -4.75 0.24
N THR A 56 7.36 -4.61 -1.04
CA THR A 56 7.14 -5.63 -2.07
C THR A 56 8.47 -6.22 -2.53
N ASN A 57 8.54 -7.55 -2.60
CA ASN A 57 9.64 -8.27 -3.24
C ASN A 57 9.09 -9.25 -4.29
N ARG A 58 9.93 -10.20 -4.71
CA ARG A 58 9.59 -11.18 -5.74
C ARG A 58 8.44 -12.10 -5.34
N ASP A 59 8.35 -12.46 -4.06
CA ASP A 59 7.46 -13.52 -3.58
C ASP A 59 6.32 -13.00 -2.69
N ARG A 60 6.49 -11.83 -2.05
CA ARG A 60 5.50 -11.26 -1.13
C ARG A 60 5.38 -9.74 -1.23
N THR A 61 4.23 -9.28 -0.79
CA THR A 61 3.95 -7.90 -0.42
C THR A 61 3.52 -7.91 1.04
N ASN A 62 4.18 -7.10 1.83
CA ASN A 62 4.07 -7.08 3.27
C ASN A 62 3.78 -5.65 3.70
N TYR A 63 2.79 -5.47 4.57
CA TYR A 63 2.46 -4.20 5.18
C TYR A 63 2.53 -4.36 6.68
N PHE A 64 3.07 -3.35 7.35
CA PHE A 64 3.29 -3.42 8.78
C PHE A 64 3.20 -2.06 9.44
N GLU A 65 2.76 -2.09 10.69
CA GLU A 65 2.62 -0.91 11.51
C GLU A 65 2.97 -1.20 12.98
N THR A 66 3.48 -0.18 13.65
CA THR A 66 3.79 -0.21 15.08
C THR A 66 3.01 0.90 15.76
N VAL A 67 2.19 0.53 16.74
CA VAL A 67 1.33 1.46 17.48
C VAL A 67 1.34 1.19 18.99
N PRO A 68 0.92 2.16 19.82
CA PRO A 68 0.55 1.91 21.21
C PRO A 68 -0.46 0.76 21.35
N ALA A 69 -0.37 -0.04 22.41
CA ALA A 69 -1.16 -1.27 22.56
C ALA A 69 -2.67 -1.03 22.58
N ASN A 70 -3.12 0.12 23.09
CA ASN A 70 -4.52 0.54 23.11
C ASN A 70 -5.10 0.88 21.73
N GLN A 71 -4.29 0.87 20.67
CA GLN A 71 -4.73 1.13 19.29
C GLN A 71 -4.88 -0.16 18.46
N LEU A 72 -4.60 -1.34 19.03
CA LEU A 72 -4.59 -2.60 18.29
C LEU A 72 -5.91 -2.87 17.56
N GLU A 73 -7.05 -2.70 18.22
CA GLU A 73 -8.38 -2.92 17.61
C GLU A 73 -8.58 -2.04 16.36
N LYS A 74 -8.16 -0.77 16.44
CA LYS A 74 -8.24 0.16 15.32
C LYS A 74 -7.36 -0.28 14.14
N MET A 75 -6.16 -0.79 14.40
CA MET A 75 -5.27 -1.28 13.33
C MET A 75 -5.85 -2.50 12.66
N LEU A 76 -6.34 -3.48 13.43
CA LEU A 76 -6.99 -4.67 12.86
C LEU A 76 -8.22 -4.32 12.02
N TRP A 77 -8.99 -3.30 12.43
CA TRP A 77 -10.11 -2.80 11.63
C TRP A 77 -9.64 -2.14 10.32
N LEU A 78 -8.62 -1.27 10.37
CA LEU A 78 -8.05 -0.64 9.17
C LEU A 78 -7.49 -1.68 8.18
N GLU A 79 -6.80 -2.69 8.69
CA GLU A 79 -6.25 -3.79 7.89
C GLU A 79 -7.34 -4.62 7.23
N SER A 80 -8.41 -4.93 7.98
CA SER A 80 -9.58 -5.63 7.45
C SER A 80 -10.29 -4.81 6.38
N ASP A 81 -10.44 -3.49 6.57
CA ASP A 81 -11.16 -2.63 5.63
C ASP A 81 -10.43 -2.56 4.28
N ARG A 82 -9.12 -2.30 4.29
CA ARG A 82 -8.35 -2.30 3.03
C ARG A 82 -8.24 -3.66 2.37
N MET A 83 -8.27 -4.76 3.14
CA MET A 83 -8.25 -6.11 2.57
C MET A 83 -9.57 -6.47 1.88
N GLY A 84 -10.70 -6.13 2.50
CA GLY A 84 -12.02 -6.51 2.02
C GLY A 84 -12.63 -5.54 1.01
N PHE A 85 -12.35 -4.24 1.15
CA PHE A 85 -13.12 -3.16 0.52
C PHE A 85 -12.25 -2.15 -0.24
N LEU A 86 -11.07 -2.57 -0.70
CA LEU A 86 -10.22 -1.74 -1.56
C LEU A 86 -10.93 -1.41 -2.88
N LEU A 87 -11.53 -2.42 -3.52
CA LEU A 87 -11.99 -2.32 -4.91
C LEU A 87 -13.08 -1.26 -5.09
N ASP A 88 -13.97 -1.11 -4.11
CA ASP A 88 -15.03 -0.10 -4.13
C ASP A 88 -14.49 1.33 -4.01
N ALA A 89 -13.33 1.50 -3.39
CA ALA A 89 -12.64 2.78 -3.31
C ALA A 89 -11.78 3.10 -4.53
N VAL A 90 -11.53 2.14 -5.44
CA VAL A 90 -10.73 2.35 -6.65
C VAL A 90 -11.57 3.04 -7.73
N SER A 91 -11.31 4.33 -7.95
CA SER A 91 -11.83 5.04 -9.12
C SER A 91 -10.77 5.15 -10.24
N GLN A 92 -11.22 5.32 -11.48
CA GLN A 92 -10.34 5.56 -12.63
C GLN A 92 -9.38 6.73 -12.38
N ARG A 93 -9.85 7.79 -11.71
CA ARG A 93 -9.05 8.96 -11.36
C ARG A 93 -7.90 8.59 -10.43
N LYS A 94 -8.19 7.87 -9.33
CA LYS A 94 -7.17 7.43 -8.37
C LYS A 94 -6.14 6.51 -9.03
N PHE A 95 -6.64 5.60 -9.87
CA PHE A 95 -5.80 4.67 -10.63
C PHE A 95 -4.79 5.41 -11.51
N GLU A 96 -5.23 6.37 -12.33
CA GLU A 96 -4.32 7.12 -13.22
C GLU A 96 -3.32 7.98 -12.44
N ILE A 97 -3.73 8.58 -11.31
CA ILE A 97 -2.82 9.32 -10.42
C ILE A 97 -1.70 8.39 -9.94
N GLN A 98 -2.04 7.26 -9.30
CA GLN A 98 -1.02 6.34 -8.80
C GLN A 98 -0.16 5.76 -9.91
N ARG A 99 -0.74 5.55 -11.10
CA ARG A 99 -0.01 5.01 -12.24
C ARG A 99 1.07 5.99 -12.69
N SER A 100 0.78 7.28 -12.66
CA SER A 100 1.75 8.33 -12.96
C SER A 100 2.84 8.44 -11.88
N THR A 101 2.48 8.33 -10.60
CA THR A 101 3.43 8.30 -9.48
C THR A 101 4.44 7.16 -9.63
N VAL A 102 3.95 5.93 -9.81
CA VAL A 102 4.82 4.75 -9.94
C VAL A 102 5.71 4.81 -11.19
N LYS A 103 5.21 5.37 -12.29
CA LYS A 103 6.02 5.63 -13.49
C LYS A 103 7.15 6.62 -13.20
N ASN A 104 6.87 7.70 -12.48
CA ASN A 104 7.86 8.71 -12.12
C ASN A 104 8.91 8.13 -11.15
N GLU A 105 8.51 7.34 -10.16
CA GLU A 105 9.46 6.66 -9.26
C GLU A 105 10.39 5.71 -10.01
N ARG A 106 9.85 4.95 -10.97
CA ARG A 106 10.66 4.07 -11.81
C ARG A 106 11.66 4.87 -12.65
N ALA A 107 11.22 5.97 -13.27
CA ALA A 107 12.10 6.84 -14.04
C ALA A 107 13.24 7.41 -13.17
N GLN A 108 12.95 7.86 -11.94
CA GLN A 108 13.97 8.35 -11.03
C GLN A 108 14.96 7.25 -10.58
N ARG A 109 14.48 6.03 -10.30
CA ARG A 109 15.32 4.93 -9.81
C ARG A 109 16.19 4.29 -10.90
N TYR A 110 15.73 4.26 -12.16
CA TYR A 110 16.42 3.57 -13.25
C TYR A 110 17.05 4.51 -14.28
N ASP A 111 16.36 5.58 -14.66
CA ASP A 111 16.83 6.46 -15.74
C ASP A 111 17.74 7.58 -15.23
N ASN A 112 17.70 7.87 -13.93
CA ASN A 112 18.37 9.04 -13.34
C ASN A 112 19.40 8.70 -12.25
N ARG A 113 19.94 7.47 -12.26
CA ARG A 113 21.01 7.08 -11.33
C ARG A 113 22.34 7.75 -11.75
N PRO A 114 22.96 8.60 -10.91
CA PRO A 114 24.34 9.00 -11.10
C PRO A 114 25.23 7.76 -10.93
N TYR A 115 26.25 7.67 -11.80
CA TYR A 115 27.24 6.58 -11.86
C TYR A 115 27.99 6.34 -10.54
#